data_AF-A0A316FXL7-F1
#
_entry.id   AF-A0A316FXL7-F1
#
_cell.length_a   1.000
_cell.length_b   1.000
_cell.length_c   1.000
_cell.angle_alpha   90.00
_cell.angle_beta   90.00
_cell.angle_gamma   90.00
#
_symmetry.space_group_name_H-M   'P 1'
#
loop_
_entity.id
_entity.type
_entity.pdbx_description
1 polymer ?
#
loop_
_entity_poly.entity_id
_entity_poly.type
_entity_poly.pdbx_seq_one_letter_code
_entity_poly.pdbx_strand_id
1 'polypeptide(L)'
;MSRDLTSPSPERFGMTSFADLLPARDPILGEDPGSFRDFHRGMMQSLTPFTPYECVVAENLVAIEWELLQHRRMRDANFRRVIHTSVSDAVLAREEARHEAALDEAWDKFIAEGGDEDAWKAPFEFDKAAALKMAEGLAARTVSQDPDLQAEAYAEVVALGLHPVELMSAAYLAWPAPASKHDDKIQSLERRRREVKRDYDALQKARPVDVKAIEAEVVEAEVVEAEVVEAEVVEAEVVGG
;
A
#
# COMPACT_ATOMS: atom_id res chain seq x y z
N MET A 1 -36.83 9.30 28.67
CA MET A 1 -35.89 8.16 28.79
C MET A 1 -34.53 8.65 28.30
N SER A 2 -33.65 9.08 29.20
CA SER A 2 -32.30 9.53 28.85
C SER A 2 -31.54 8.33 28.27
N ARG A 3 -31.22 8.35 26.98
CA ARG A 3 -30.35 7.34 26.37
C ARG A 3 -28.90 7.75 26.65
N ASP A 4 -28.45 7.55 27.88
CA ASP A 4 -27.02 7.64 28.19
C ASP A 4 -26.32 6.51 27.44
N LEU A 5 -25.80 6.83 26.27
CA LEU A 5 -24.89 5.95 25.54
C LEU A 5 -23.59 5.93 26.33
N THR A 6 -23.44 4.93 27.19
CA THR A 6 -22.17 4.74 27.90
C THR A 6 -21.04 4.56 26.91
N SER A 7 -19.96 5.32 27.13
CA SER A 7 -18.68 5.19 26.42
C SER A 7 -18.29 3.72 26.27
N PRO A 8 -17.80 3.30 25.09
CA PRO A 8 -17.49 1.91 24.84
C PRO A 8 -16.26 1.54 25.68
N SER A 9 -16.45 0.64 26.65
CA SER A 9 -15.37 0.15 27.53
C SER A 9 -15.24 -1.37 27.37
N PRO A 10 -14.13 -1.88 26.80
CA PRO A 10 -13.88 -3.31 26.65
C PRO A 10 -13.95 -4.08 27.99
N GLU A 11 -13.57 -3.44 29.11
CA GLU A 11 -13.49 -4.12 30.41
C GLU A 11 -14.86 -4.61 30.89
N ARG A 12 -15.96 -3.97 30.46
CA ARG A 12 -17.34 -4.42 30.77
C ARG A 12 -17.65 -5.80 30.18
N PHE A 13 -16.93 -6.21 29.14
CA PHE A 13 -17.05 -7.51 28.51
C PHE A 13 -15.93 -8.47 28.93
N GLY A 14 -15.12 -8.11 29.94
CA GLY A 14 -13.97 -8.90 30.37
C GLY A 14 -12.82 -8.93 29.36
N MET A 15 -12.74 -7.93 28.49
CA MET A 15 -11.72 -7.82 27.44
C MET A 15 -10.79 -6.64 27.71
N THR A 16 -9.56 -6.72 27.18
CA THR A 16 -8.63 -5.59 27.21
C THR A 16 -8.83 -4.66 26.01
N SER A 17 -9.28 -5.21 24.88
CA SER A 17 -9.59 -4.49 23.66
C SER A 17 -10.72 -5.18 22.90
N PHE A 18 -11.49 -4.43 22.11
CA PHE A 18 -12.43 -5.04 21.16
C PHE A 18 -11.69 -5.82 20.05
N ALA A 19 -10.40 -5.56 19.83
CA ALA A 19 -9.56 -6.37 18.95
C ALA A 19 -9.41 -7.82 19.43
N ASP A 20 -9.59 -8.10 20.73
CA ASP A 20 -9.50 -9.45 21.31
C ASP A 20 -10.61 -10.39 20.79
N LEU A 21 -11.68 -9.83 20.21
CA LEU A 21 -12.74 -10.59 19.56
C LEU A 21 -12.35 -11.10 18.17
N LEU A 22 -11.28 -10.57 17.60
CA LEU A 22 -10.72 -11.00 16.33
C LEU A 22 -9.60 -12.01 16.57
N PRO A 23 -9.31 -12.90 15.61
CA PRO A 23 -8.14 -13.76 15.69
C PRO A 23 -6.87 -12.94 15.97
N ALA A 24 -6.10 -13.36 16.98
CA ALA A 24 -4.84 -12.73 17.31
C ALA A 24 -3.91 -12.72 16.08
N ARG A 25 -3.25 -11.59 15.88
CA ARG A 25 -2.47 -11.35 14.67
C ARG A 25 -0.98 -11.37 14.98
N ASP A 26 -0.35 -12.51 14.70
CA ASP A 26 1.10 -12.65 14.82
C ASP A 26 1.83 -11.82 13.73
N PRO A 27 3.02 -11.27 14.04
CA PRO A 27 3.86 -10.62 13.04
C PRO A 27 4.19 -11.57 11.87
N ILE A 28 4.10 -11.07 10.64
CA ILE A 28 4.42 -11.83 9.44
C ILE A 28 5.76 -11.35 8.90
N LEU A 29 6.60 -12.29 8.41
CA LEU A 29 7.86 -11.96 7.75
C LEU A 29 7.62 -10.98 6.58
N GLY A 30 8.49 -9.96 6.47
CA GLY A 30 8.41 -8.94 5.42
C GLY A 30 7.56 -7.72 5.79
N GLU A 31 6.96 -7.71 6.98
CA GLU A 31 6.37 -6.51 7.55
C GLU A 31 7.35 -5.74 8.41
N ASP A 32 7.22 -4.42 8.38
CA ASP A 32 7.94 -3.55 9.29
C ASP A 32 7.34 -3.65 10.71
N PRO A 33 8.16 -3.98 11.74
CA PRO A 33 7.68 -4.11 13.11
C PRO A 33 6.98 -2.83 13.60
N GLY A 34 5.74 -2.97 14.06
CA GLY A 34 4.96 -1.85 14.60
C GLY A 34 4.12 -1.09 13.58
N SER A 35 4.37 -1.25 12.27
CA SER A 35 3.57 -0.61 11.22
C SER A 35 2.07 -0.92 11.31
N PHE A 36 1.70 -2.16 11.68
CA PHE A 36 0.29 -2.52 11.90
C PHE A 36 -0.33 -1.72 13.05
N ARG A 37 0.39 -1.54 14.16
CA ARG A 37 -0.10 -0.81 15.34
C ARG A 37 -0.34 0.66 15.03
N ASP A 38 0.54 1.27 14.25
CA ASP A 38 0.39 2.67 13.84
C ASP A 38 -0.75 2.85 12.84
N PHE A 39 -0.88 1.92 11.88
CA PHE A 39 -2.02 1.86 10.96
C PHE A 39 -3.34 1.70 11.71
N HIS A 40 -3.41 0.74 12.63
CA HIS A 40 -4.58 0.47 13.47
C HIS A 40 -4.99 1.70 14.26
N ARG A 41 -4.04 2.33 14.96
CA ARG A 41 -4.29 3.56 15.74
C ARG A 41 -4.86 4.67 14.86
N GLY A 42 -4.25 4.93 13.69
CA GLY A 42 -4.73 5.95 12.76
C GLY A 42 -6.13 5.67 12.23
N MET A 43 -6.41 4.41 11.87
CA MET A 43 -7.74 4.02 11.39
C MET A 43 -8.81 4.12 12.47
N MET A 44 -8.54 3.67 13.70
CA MET A 44 -9.49 3.78 14.80
C MET A 44 -9.78 5.25 15.16
N GLN A 45 -8.76 6.12 15.10
CA GLN A 45 -8.93 7.57 15.26
C GLN A 45 -9.80 8.18 14.15
N SER A 46 -9.67 7.71 12.91
CA SER A 46 -10.48 8.20 11.79
C SER A 46 -11.91 7.67 11.82
N LEU A 47 -12.12 6.42 12.25
CA LEU A 47 -13.44 5.80 12.28
C LEU A 47 -14.27 6.34 13.45
N THR A 48 -13.63 6.68 14.58
CA THR A 48 -14.29 7.19 15.79
C THR A 48 -15.46 6.32 16.27
N PRO A 49 -15.30 4.99 16.40
CA PRO A 49 -16.40 4.13 16.84
C PRO A 49 -16.83 4.50 18.26
N PHE A 50 -18.14 4.55 18.49
CA PHE A 50 -18.73 5.05 19.73
C PHE A 50 -19.53 4.00 20.48
N THR A 51 -20.15 3.04 19.78
CA THR A 51 -20.81 1.90 20.45
C THR A 51 -19.91 0.67 20.46
N PRO A 52 -20.07 -0.27 21.42
CA PRO A 52 -19.30 -1.52 21.41
C PRO A 52 -19.40 -2.28 20.08
N TYR A 53 -20.58 -2.26 19.45
CA TYR A 53 -20.77 -2.90 18.15
C TYR A 53 -20.05 -2.14 17.02
N GLU A 54 -20.08 -0.81 17.02
CA GLU A 54 -19.27 -0.01 16.10
C GLU A 54 -17.77 -0.31 16.27
N CYS A 55 -17.28 -0.51 17.50
CA CYS A 55 -15.89 -0.89 17.74
C CYS A 55 -15.55 -2.21 17.06
N VAL A 56 -16.39 -3.24 17.20
CA VAL A 56 -16.17 -4.54 16.54
C VAL A 56 -16.17 -4.43 15.01
N VAL A 57 -17.12 -3.68 14.44
CA VAL A 57 -17.19 -3.47 12.99
C VAL A 57 -15.98 -2.66 12.49
N ALA A 58 -15.55 -1.65 13.25
CA ALA A 58 -14.35 -0.88 12.94
C ALA A 58 -13.09 -1.75 12.96
N GLU A 59 -12.90 -2.57 13.99
CA GLU A 59 -11.77 -3.51 14.10
C GLU A 59 -11.71 -4.46 12.90
N ASN A 60 -12.86 -5.01 12.48
CA ASN A 60 -12.94 -5.86 11.28
C ASN A 60 -12.58 -5.10 10.00
N LEU A 61 -13.02 -3.84 9.87
CA LEU A 61 -12.64 -2.99 8.74
C LEU A 61 -11.12 -2.73 8.72
N VAL A 62 -10.51 -2.42 9.88
CA VAL A 62 -9.05 -2.24 10.00
C VAL A 62 -8.30 -3.51 9.56
N ALA A 63 -8.76 -4.68 9.99
CA ALA A 63 -8.16 -5.96 9.59
C ALA A 63 -8.20 -6.16 8.07
N ILE A 64 -9.35 -5.92 7.43
CA ILE A 64 -9.51 -6.05 5.97
C ILE A 64 -8.61 -5.07 5.21
N GLU A 65 -8.54 -3.82 5.66
CA GLU A 65 -7.70 -2.79 5.01
C GLU A 65 -6.21 -3.12 5.13
N TRP A 66 -5.79 -3.69 6.28
CA TRP A 66 -4.42 -4.15 6.44
C TRP A 66 -4.10 -5.33 5.53
N GLU A 67 -4.99 -6.33 5.45
CA GLU A 67 -4.84 -7.46 4.52
C GLU A 67 -4.77 -6.99 3.06
N LEU A 68 -5.55 -5.99 2.67
CA LEU A 68 -5.47 -5.38 1.33
C LEU A 68 -4.08 -4.80 1.06
N LEU A 69 -3.51 -4.05 2.01
CA LEU A 69 -2.16 -3.51 1.89
C LEU A 69 -1.11 -4.63 1.80
N GLN A 70 -1.24 -5.69 2.59
CA GLN A 70 -0.35 -6.85 2.52
C GLN A 70 -0.40 -7.52 1.15
N HIS A 71 -1.60 -7.80 0.63
CA HIS A 71 -1.75 -8.45 -0.67
C HIS A 71 -1.20 -7.62 -1.83
N ARG A 72 -1.40 -6.30 -1.80
CA ARG A 72 -0.78 -5.39 -2.78
C ARG A 72 0.74 -5.45 -2.70
N ARG A 73 1.33 -5.35 -1.50
CA ARG A 73 2.79 -5.49 -1.32
C ARG A 73 3.32 -6.83 -1.82
N MET A 74 2.66 -7.94 -1.50
CA MET A 74 3.05 -9.28 -1.95
C MET A 74 2.96 -9.42 -3.47
N ARG A 75 1.90 -8.88 -4.09
CA ARG A 75 1.76 -8.85 -5.54
C ARG A 75 2.87 -8.03 -6.20
N ASP A 76 3.11 -6.82 -5.71
CA ASP A 76 4.12 -5.92 -6.28
C ASP A 76 5.54 -6.48 -6.07
N ALA A 77 5.78 -7.26 -5.00
CA ALA A 77 7.03 -8.00 -4.82
C ALA A 77 7.21 -9.12 -5.86
N ASN A 78 6.13 -9.82 -6.25
CA ASN A 78 6.18 -10.80 -7.33
C ASN A 78 6.53 -10.15 -8.67
N PHE A 79 5.93 -9.00 -8.99
CA PHE A 79 6.25 -8.27 -10.23
C PHE A 79 7.71 -7.80 -10.25
N ARG A 80 8.20 -7.23 -9.14
CA ARG A 80 9.60 -6.83 -9.01
C ARG A 80 10.57 -8.00 -9.18
N ARG A 81 10.22 -9.19 -8.68
CA ARG A 81 11.03 -10.40 -8.90
C ARG A 81 11.11 -10.79 -10.38
N VAL A 82 9.99 -10.73 -11.10
CA VAL A 82 9.99 -11.03 -12.55
C VAL A 82 10.87 -10.05 -13.31
N ILE A 83 10.72 -8.75 -13.04
CA ILE A 83 11.56 -7.70 -13.65
C ILE A 83 13.04 -7.94 -13.31
N HIS A 84 13.35 -8.23 -12.05
CA HIS A 84 14.70 -8.54 -11.61
C HIS A 84 15.33 -9.69 -12.40
N THR A 85 14.61 -10.80 -12.55
CA THR A 85 15.07 -11.95 -13.34
C THR A 85 15.32 -11.55 -14.79
N SER A 86 14.37 -10.89 -15.46
CA SER A 86 14.51 -10.47 -16.85
C SER A 86 15.71 -9.53 -17.09
N VAL A 87 15.91 -8.55 -16.20
CA VAL A 87 17.07 -7.66 -16.28
C VAL A 87 18.38 -8.42 -16.04
N SER A 88 18.39 -9.33 -15.06
CA SER A 88 19.58 -10.12 -14.75
C SER A 88 19.98 -11.03 -15.91
N ASP A 89 19.01 -11.72 -16.51
CA ASP A 89 19.23 -12.61 -17.65
C ASP A 89 19.77 -11.84 -18.86
N ALA A 90 19.25 -10.63 -19.12
CA ALA A 90 19.73 -9.78 -20.21
C ALA A 90 21.17 -9.28 -19.99
N VAL A 91 21.53 -8.94 -18.75
CA VAL A 91 22.92 -8.57 -18.43
C VAL A 91 23.84 -9.76 -18.64
N LEU A 92 23.47 -10.95 -18.14
CA LEU A 92 24.26 -12.17 -18.33
C LEU A 92 24.45 -12.47 -19.82
N ALA A 93 23.38 -12.44 -20.61
CA ALA A 93 23.44 -12.68 -22.05
C ALA A 93 24.36 -11.68 -22.77
N ARG A 94 24.34 -10.39 -22.38
CA ARG A 94 25.26 -9.39 -22.94
C ARG A 94 26.71 -9.70 -22.60
N GLU A 95 27.01 -10.04 -21.34
CA GLU A 95 28.40 -10.32 -20.94
C GLU A 95 28.91 -11.64 -21.53
N GLU A 96 28.06 -12.66 -21.69
CA GLU A 96 28.38 -13.90 -22.42
C GLU A 96 28.70 -13.59 -23.89
N ALA A 97 27.85 -12.82 -24.58
CA ALA A 97 28.10 -12.42 -25.97
C ALA A 97 29.39 -11.61 -26.15
N ARG A 98 29.74 -10.75 -25.17
CA ARG A 98 31.02 -10.01 -25.18
C ARG A 98 32.22 -10.93 -24.99
N HIS A 99 32.10 -11.91 -24.11
CA HIS A 99 33.16 -12.89 -23.88
C HIS A 99 33.38 -13.76 -25.12
N GLU A 100 32.31 -14.26 -25.74
CA GLU A 100 32.39 -15.02 -26.99
C GLU A 100 33.04 -14.19 -28.10
N ALA A 101 32.59 -12.95 -28.33
CA ALA A 101 33.19 -12.07 -29.35
C ALA A 101 34.68 -11.80 -29.08
N ALA A 102 35.09 -11.69 -27.82
CA ALA A 102 36.49 -11.51 -27.46
C ALA A 102 37.33 -12.78 -27.68
N LEU A 103 36.75 -13.97 -27.42
CA LEU A 103 37.40 -15.24 -27.73
C LEU A 103 37.55 -15.43 -29.24
N ASP A 104 36.53 -15.09 -30.02
CA ASP A 104 36.58 -15.12 -31.49
C ASP A 104 37.69 -14.20 -32.03
N GLU A 105 37.79 -12.97 -31.52
CA GLU A 105 38.86 -12.05 -31.91
C GLU A 105 40.25 -12.57 -31.53
N ALA A 106 40.37 -13.19 -30.35
CA ALA A 106 41.64 -13.77 -29.90
C ALA A 106 42.02 -15.00 -30.74
N TRP A 107 41.03 -15.80 -31.11
CA TRP A 107 41.19 -16.95 -32.00
C TRP A 107 41.69 -16.51 -33.38
N ASP A 108 41.03 -15.50 -33.99
CA ASP A 108 41.42 -14.97 -35.29
C ASP A 108 42.87 -14.47 -35.31
N LYS A 109 43.31 -13.79 -34.24
CA LYS A 109 44.71 -13.34 -34.09
C LYS A 109 45.67 -14.51 -34.01
N PHE A 110 45.35 -15.53 -33.23
CA PHE A 110 46.19 -16.71 -33.06
C PHE A 110 46.34 -17.51 -34.38
N ILE A 111 45.25 -17.67 -35.13
CA ILE A 111 45.30 -18.27 -36.47
C ILE A 111 46.15 -17.42 -37.42
N ALA A 112 46.02 -16.09 -37.39
CA ALA A 112 46.84 -15.19 -38.21
C ALA A 112 48.35 -15.26 -37.88
N GLU A 113 48.70 -15.59 -36.65
CA GLU A 113 50.08 -15.84 -36.19
C GLU A 113 50.62 -17.22 -36.58
N GLY A 114 49.80 -18.05 -37.25
CA GLY A 114 50.16 -19.40 -37.70
C GLY A 114 49.86 -20.49 -36.68
N GLY A 115 49.05 -20.19 -35.65
CA GLY A 115 48.50 -21.19 -34.75
C GLY A 115 47.49 -22.11 -35.45
N ASP A 116 47.22 -23.26 -34.83
CA ASP A 116 46.23 -24.23 -35.28
C ASP A 116 45.29 -24.62 -34.13
N GLU A 117 44.17 -25.27 -34.45
CA GLU A 117 43.14 -25.62 -33.47
C GLU A 117 43.66 -26.50 -32.33
N ASP A 118 44.58 -27.41 -32.63
CA ASP A 118 45.16 -28.33 -31.65
C ASP A 118 46.05 -27.60 -30.63
N ALA A 119 46.66 -26.47 -31.02
CA ALA A 119 47.52 -25.65 -30.17
C ALA A 119 46.76 -24.53 -29.43
N TRP A 120 45.47 -24.31 -29.72
CA TRP A 120 44.70 -23.23 -29.11
C TRP A 120 44.46 -23.43 -27.62
N LYS A 121 44.59 -22.32 -26.87
CA LYS A 121 44.21 -22.22 -25.47
C LYS A 121 43.54 -20.88 -25.27
N ALA A 122 42.30 -20.90 -24.79
CA ALA A 122 41.56 -19.68 -24.48
C ALA A 122 42.40 -18.79 -23.53
N PRO A 123 42.69 -17.54 -23.91
CA PRO A 123 43.57 -16.66 -23.12
C PRO A 123 42.92 -16.14 -21.84
N PHE A 124 41.59 -16.25 -21.72
CA PHE A 124 40.81 -15.84 -20.56
C PHE A 124 39.52 -16.66 -20.47
N GLU A 125 38.96 -16.76 -19.28
CA GLU A 125 37.70 -17.45 -19.00
C GLU A 125 36.57 -16.44 -18.72
N PHE A 126 35.32 -16.88 -18.88
CA PHE A 126 34.16 -16.07 -18.54
C PHE A 126 34.02 -15.88 -17.02
N ASP A 127 34.12 -14.64 -16.55
CA ASP A 127 33.87 -14.31 -15.14
C ASP A 127 32.36 -14.19 -14.86
N LYS A 128 31.73 -15.34 -14.65
CA LYS A 128 30.31 -15.43 -14.31
C LYS A 128 29.96 -14.69 -13.00
N ALA A 129 30.87 -14.65 -12.03
CA ALA A 129 30.61 -14.01 -10.75
C ALA A 129 30.54 -12.49 -10.89
N ALA A 130 31.45 -11.90 -11.68
CA ALA A 130 31.38 -10.48 -12.02
C ALA A 130 30.10 -10.14 -12.81
N ALA A 131 29.73 -10.98 -13.77
CA ALA A 131 28.50 -10.79 -14.54
C ALA A 131 27.24 -10.82 -13.66
N LEU A 132 27.15 -11.78 -12.73
CA LEU A 132 26.06 -11.85 -11.76
C LEU A 132 26.01 -10.62 -10.85
N LYS A 133 27.15 -10.13 -10.38
CA LYS A 133 27.22 -8.92 -9.55
C LYS A 133 26.74 -7.67 -10.32
N MET A 134 27.11 -7.55 -11.59
CA MET A 134 26.61 -6.48 -12.47
C MET A 134 25.10 -6.58 -12.69
N ALA A 135 24.60 -7.80 -12.92
CA ALA A 135 23.18 -8.09 -13.08
C ALA A 135 22.37 -7.69 -11.85
N GLU A 136 22.78 -8.13 -10.65
CA GLU A 136 22.16 -7.77 -9.37
C GLU A 136 22.18 -6.25 -9.14
N GLY A 137 23.32 -5.60 -9.42
CA GLY A 137 23.48 -4.16 -9.27
C GLY A 137 22.53 -3.35 -10.17
N LEU A 138 22.38 -3.75 -11.43
CA LEU A 138 21.42 -3.10 -12.34
C LEU A 138 19.98 -3.38 -11.90
N ALA A 139 19.64 -4.64 -11.62
CA ALA A 139 18.30 -5.03 -11.21
C ALA A 139 17.85 -4.30 -9.93
N ALA A 140 18.73 -4.14 -8.94
CA ALA A 140 18.45 -3.37 -7.72
C ALA A 140 18.15 -1.90 -7.99
N ARG A 141 18.92 -1.23 -8.89
CA ARG A 141 18.70 0.18 -9.23
C ARG A 141 17.38 0.42 -9.96
N THR A 142 16.86 -0.54 -10.73
CA THR A 142 15.57 -0.37 -11.42
C THR A 142 14.38 -0.19 -10.49
N VAL A 143 14.47 -0.70 -9.25
CA VAL A 143 13.42 -0.60 -8.22
C VAL A 143 13.77 0.38 -7.10
N SER A 144 14.79 1.23 -7.31
CA SER A 144 15.20 2.27 -6.37
C SER A 144 14.09 3.31 -6.18
N GLN A 145 14.03 3.89 -4.97
CA GLN A 145 13.20 5.07 -4.69
C GLN A 145 13.89 6.38 -5.10
N ASP A 146 15.19 6.33 -5.37
CA ASP A 146 15.96 7.46 -5.89
C ASP A 146 15.69 7.63 -7.41
N PRO A 147 15.08 8.76 -7.83
CA PRO A 147 14.73 8.99 -9.22
C PRO A 147 15.94 9.03 -10.17
N ASP A 148 17.07 9.54 -9.71
CA ASP A 148 18.27 9.70 -10.56
C ASP A 148 18.89 8.33 -10.83
N LEU A 149 19.06 7.51 -9.78
CA LEU A 149 19.51 6.12 -9.93
C LEU A 149 18.57 5.27 -10.80
N GLN A 150 17.26 5.51 -10.70
CA GLN A 150 16.28 4.81 -11.51
C GLN A 150 16.36 5.22 -12.98
N ALA A 151 16.52 6.52 -13.28
CA ALA A 151 16.64 7.01 -14.64
C ALA A 151 17.89 6.45 -15.35
N GLU A 152 19.03 6.41 -14.64
CA GLU A 152 20.25 5.77 -15.14
C GLU A 152 20.04 4.28 -15.43
N ALA A 153 19.43 3.56 -14.49
CA ALA A 153 19.14 2.13 -14.67
C ALA A 153 18.21 1.88 -15.86
N TYR A 154 17.23 2.74 -16.09
CA TYR A 154 16.33 2.62 -17.25
C TYR A 154 17.05 2.84 -18.57
N ALA A 155 17.97 3.81 -18.64
CA ALA A 155 18.81 4.01 -19.81
C ALA A 155 19.69 2.78 -20.11
N GLU A 156 20.27 2.17 -19.07
CA GLU A 156 21.04 0.94 -19.20
C GLU A 156 20.18 -0.26 -19.65
N VAL A 157 18.98 -0.41 -19.11
CA VAL A 157 18.01 -1.45 -19.52
C VAL A 157 17.61 -1.27 -20.99
N VAL A 158 17.40 -0.03 -21.45
CA VAL A 158 17.14 0.26 -22.88
C VAL A 158 18.35 -0.08 -23.74
N ALA A 159 19.57 0.20 -23.26
CA ALA A 159 20.80 -0.18 -23.96
C ALA A 159 21.00 -1.71 -24.04
N LEU A 160 20.36 -2.50 -23.17
CA LEU A 160 20.27 -3.96 -23.27
C LEU A 160 19.24 -4.44 -24.31
N GLY A 161 18.49 -3.54 -24.94
CA GLY A 161 17.42 -3.88 -25.87
C GLY A 161 16.09 -4.20 -25.18
N LEU A 162 15.96 -3.92 -23.89
CA LEU A 162 14.71 -4.11 -23.14
C LEU A 162 13.96 -2.78 -23.00
N HIS A 163 12.64 -2.80 -23.17
CA HIS A 163 11.82 -1.61 -22.96
C HIS A 163 11.12 -1.65 -21.58
N PRO A 164 11.26 -0.64 -20.70
CA PRO A 164 10.70 -0.69 -19.34
C PRO A 164 9.19 -0.96 -19.27
N VAL A 165 8.41 -0.37 -20.19
CA VAL A 165 6.96 -0.59 -20.24
C VAL A 165 6.63 -2.01 -20.68
N GLU A 166 7.44 -2.60 -21.58
CA GLU A 166 7.24 -3.98 -22.02
C GLU A 166 7.63 -4.97 -20.94
N LEU A 167 8.71 -4.69 -20.18
CA LEU A 167 9.08 -5.47 -18.99
C LEU A 167 7.97 -5.42 -17.94
N MET A 168 7.40 -4.24 -17.70
CA MET A 168 6.26 -4.10 -16.79
C MET A 168 5.07 -4.91 -17.30
N SER A 169 4.68 -4.75 -18.56
CA SER A 169 3.60 -5.52 -19.20
C SER A 169 3.84 -7.03 -19.08
N ALA A 170 5.06 -7.47 -19.39
CA ALA A 170 5.47 -8.86 -19.26
C ALA A 170 5.41 -9.33 -17.81
N ALA A 171 5.71 -8.51 -16.80
CA ALA A 171 5.55 -8.87 -15.40
C ALA A 171 4.08 -9.01 -14.98
N TYR A 172 3.17 -8.21 -15.57
CA TYR A 172 1.72 -8.31 -15.37
C TYR A 172 1.09 -9.51 -16.10
N LEU A 173 1.59 -9.82 -17.31
CA LEU A 173 1.10 -10.91 -18.15
C LEU A 173 1.74 -12.26 -17.84
N ALA A 174 3.00 -12.23 -17.38
CA ALA A 174 3.61 -13.38 -16.77
C ALA A 174 2.61 -13.84 -15.72
N TRP A 175 2.29 -15.12 -15.76
CA TRP A 175 1.33 -15.71 -14.85
C TRP A 175 2.11 -16.40 -13.74
N PRO A 176 2.91 -15.72 -12.88
CA PRO A 176 3.33 -16.38 -11.67
C PRO A 176 2.03 -16.62 -10.90
N ALA A 177 1.62 -17.88 -10.80
CA ALA A 177 0.43 -18.32 -10.09
C ALA A 177 0.22 -17.68 -8.70
N PRO A 178 1.28 -17.23 -7.97
CA PRO A 178 1.10 -16.44 -6.74
C PRO A 178 0.52 -15.03 -6.93
N ALA A 179 0.89 -14.29 -7.98
CA ALA A 179 0.44 -12.90 -8.15
C ALA A 179 -1.05 -12.81 -8.48
N SER A 180 -1.54 -13.67 -9.38
CA SER A 180 -2.96 -13.75 -9.72
C SER A 180 -3.83 -14.10 -8.51
N LYS A 181 -3.35 -15.01 -7.65
CA LYS A 181 -4.04 -15.34 -6.38
C LYS A 181 -4.16 -14.14 -5.44
N HIS A 182 -3.15 -13.27 -5.42
CA HIS A 182 -3.23 -12.04 -4.65
C HIS A 182 -4.22 -11.05 -5.27
N ASP A 183 -4.27 -10.92 -6.60
CA ASP A 183 -5.26 -10.08 -7.28
C ASP A 183 -6.70 -10.55 -7.03
N ASP A 184 -6.97 -11.85 -7.14
CA ASP A 184 -8.28 -12.42 -6.84
C ASP A 184 -8.69 -12.14 -5.38
N LYS A 185 -7.73 -12.30 -4.46
CA LYS A 185 -7.94 -12.02 -3.04
C LYS A 185 -8.14 -10.53 -2.78
N ILE A 186 -7.42 -9.63 -3.45
CA ILE A 186 -7.64 -8.18 -3.38
C ILE A 186 -9.07 -7.86 -3.79
N GLN A 187 -9.55 -8.37 -4.93
CA GLN A 187 -10.91 -8.11 -5.38
C GLN A 187 -11.96 -8.62 -4.38
N SER A 188 -11.74 -9.82 -3.80
CA SER A 188 -12.60 -10.36 -2.76
C SER A 188 -12.63 -9.48 -1.51
N LEU A 189 -11.45 -9.03 -1.04
CA LEU A 189 -11.32 -8.16 0.11
C LEU A 189 -11.93 -6.77 -0.15
N GLU A 190 -11.80 -6.20 -1.35
CA GLU A 190 -12.42 -4.92 -1.70
C GLU A 190 -13.95 -4.97 -1.74
N ARG A 191 -14.54 -6.12 -2.11
CA ARG A 191 -15.98 -6.33 -2.00
C ARG A 191 -16.40 -6.37 -0.52
N ARG A 192 -15.72 -7.20 0.28
CA ARG A 192 -16.00 -7.34 1.71
C ARG A 192 -15.81 -6.01 2.47
N ARG A 193 -14.74 -5.26 2.15
CA ARG A 193 -14.49 -3.91 2.67
C ARG A 193 -15.67 -2.98 2.42
N ARG A 194 -16.21 -2.96 1.19
CA ARG A 194 -17.35 -2.11 0.82
C ARG A 194 -18.64 -2.52 1.53
N GLU A 195 -18.82 -3.81 1.84
CA GLU A 195 -19.94 -4.30 2.65
C GLU A 195 -19.80 -3.83 4.10
N VAL A 196 -18.68 -4.16 4.75
CA VAL A 196 -18.42 -3.80 6.15
C VAL A 196 -18.43 -2.27 6.36
N LYS A 197 -17.89 -1.50 5.41
CA LYS A 197 -17.94 -0.03 5.46
C LYS A 197 -19.35 0.51 5.34
N ARG A 198 -20.21 -0.09 4.50
CA ARG A 198 -21.63 0.29 4.41
C ARG A 198 -22.36 0.02 5.71
N ASP A 199 -22.11 -1.13 6.33
CA ASP A 199 -22.69 -1.48 7.62
C ASP A 199 -22.22 -0.52 8.71
N TYR A 200 -20.92 -0.19 8.73
CA TYR A 200 -20.36 0.81 9.63
C TYR A 200 -21.02 2.18 9.45
N ASP A 201 -21.15 2.65 8.20
CA ASP A 201 -21.76 3.94 7.89
C ASP A 201 -23.26 3.98 8.25
N ALA A 202 -23.96 2.86 8.14
CA ALA A 202 -25.34 2.75 8.59
C ALA A 202 -25.43 2.90 10.13
N LEU A 203 -24.51 2.29 10.88
CA LEU A 203 -24.42 2.46 12.34
C LEU A 203 -24.13 3.92 12.71
N GLN A 204 -23.16 4.54 12.04
CA GLN A 204 -22.81 5.95 12.22
C GLN A 204 -24.02 6.88 11.98
N LYS A 205 -24.80 6.64 10.92
CA LYS A 205 -26.00 7.43 10.61
C LYS A 205 -27.14 7.19 11.58
N ALA A 206 -27.23 5.99 12.17
CA ALA A 206 -28.24 5.65 13.15
C ALA A 206 -27.90 6.16 14.57
N ARG A 207 -26.76 6.85 14.74
CA ARG A 207 -26.42 7.48 16.01
C ARG A 207 -27.55 8.41 16.44
N PRO A 208 -28.01 8.32 17.69
CA PRO A 208 -28.89 9.34 18.25
C PRO A 208 -28.21 10.70 18.13
N VAL A 209 -28.81 11.62 17.37
CA VAL A 209 -28.43 13.03 17.41
C VAL A 209 -28.82 13.53 18.80
N ASP A 210 -27.88 14.15 19.52
CA ASP A 210 -28.21 14.85 20.77
C ASP A 210 -29.13 16.03 20.43
N VAL A 211 -30.45 15.80 20.54
CA VAL A 211 -31.48 16.84 20.34
C VAL A 211 -31.37 17.97 21.38
N LYS A 212 -30.54 17.81 22.42
CA LYS A 212 -30.28 18.85 23.42
C LYS A 212 -29.62 20.10 22.86
N ALA A 213 -28.90 20.04 21.74
CA ALA A 213 -28.31 21.24 21.14
C ALA A 213 -29.37 22.12 20.43
N ILE A 214 -30.46 21.52 19.96
CA ILE A 214 -31.50 22.24 19.20
C ILE A 214 -32.48 22.90 20.16
N GLU A 215 -32.84 22.26 21.28
CA GLU A 215 -33.73 22.88 22.26
C GLU A 215 -33.08 24.07 22.99
N ALA A 216 -31.76 24.05 23.20
CA ALA A 216 -31.07 25.21 23.79
C ALA A 216 -31.01 26.41 22.84
N GLU A 217 -30.75 26.19 21.54
CA GLU A 217 -30.71 27.26 20.54
C GLU A 217 -32.11 27.81 20.22
N VAL A 218 -33.14 26.96 20.21
CA VAL A 218 -34.54 27.40 19.99
C VAL A 218 -35.09 28.13 21.22
N VAL A 219 -34.75 27.70 22.44
CA VAL A 219 -35.16 28.43 23.66
C VAL A 219 -34.44 29.77 23.78
N GLU A 220 -33.14 29.86 23.44
CA GLU A 220 -32.47 31.17 23.41
C GLU A 220 -33.01 32.07 22.29
N ALA A 221 -33.33 31.53 21.10
CA ALA A 221 -33.94 32.32 20.03
C ALA A 221 -35.36 32.81 20.37
N GLU A 222 -36.19 31.98 21.01
CA GLU A 222 -37.55 32.35 21.42
C GLU A 222 -37.57 33.36 22.59
N VAL A 223 -36.61 33.25 23.53
CA VAL A 223 -36.45 34.25 24.61
C VAL A 223 -35.97 35.59 24.07
N VAL A 224 -35.08 35.58 23.07
CA VAL A 224 -34.62 36.83 22.40
C VAL A 224 -35.76 37.48 21.61
N GLU A 225 -36.61 36.71 20.91
CA GLU A 225 -37.79 37.31 20.24
C GLU A 225 -38.82 37.85 21.24
N ALA A 226 -39.05 37.20 22.37
CA ALA A 226 -39.98 37.69 23.40
C ALA A 226 -39.49 38.98 24.08
N GLU A 227 -38.19 39.10 24.36
CA GLU A 227 -37.60 40.30 25.00
C GLU A 227 -37.53 41.49 24.03
N VAL A 228 -37.33 41.25 22.72
CA VAL A 228 -37.36 42.31 21.69
C VAL A 228 -38.78 42.86 21.50
N VAL A 229 -39.81 42.02 21.60
CA VAL A 229 -41.21 42.47 21.51
C VAL A 229 -41.61 43.32 22.73
N GLU A 230 -41.14 43.00 23.94
CA GLU A 230 -41.40 43.85 25.11
C GLU A 230 -40.66 45.19 25.06
N ALA A 231 -39.45 45.25 24.47
CA ALA A 231 -38.71 46.50 24.31
C ALA A 231 -39.34 47.44 23.26
N GLU A 232 -39.90 46.92 22.17
CA GLU A 232 -40.53 47.74 21.11
C GLU A 232 -41.89 48.33 21.55
N VAL A 233 -42.62 47.66 22.44
CA VAL A 233 -43.90 48.17 22.98
C VAL A 233 -43.68 49.34 23.96
N VAL A 234 -42.54 49.41 24.64
CA VAL A 234 -42.22 50.50 25.58
C VAL A 234 -41.76 51.78 24.85
N GLU A 235 -41.12 51.67 23.68
CA GLU A 235 -40.73 52.87 22.90
C GLU A 235 -41.90 53.50 22.14
N ALA A 236 -42.99 52.76 21.89
CA ALA A 236 -44.20 53.29 21.25
C ALA A 236 -45.06 54.16 22.20
N GLU A 237 -44.90 54.06 23.53
CA GLU A 237 -45.70 54.82 24.51
C GLU A 237 -45.06 56.18 24.89
N VAL A 238 -43.81 56.46 24.50
CA VAL A 238 -43.06 57.68 24.92
C VAL A 238 -43.12 58.81 23.88
N VAL A 239 -43.65 58.59 22.68
CA VAL A 239 -43.73 59.64 21.62
C VAL A 239 -45.14 60.25 21.47
N GLY A 240 -46.09 59.86 22.33
CA GLY A 240 -47.49 60.32 22.30
C GLY A 240 -47.91 61.28 23.43
N GLY A 241 -47.02 62.14 23.91
CA GLY A 241 -47.29 63.14 24.97
C GLY A 241 -47.04 64.58 24.55
#